data_AF-A6WZ71-F1
#
_entry.id   AF-A6WZ71-F1
#
_cell.length_a   1.000
_cell.length_b   1.000
_cell.length_c   1.000
_cell.angle_alpha   90.00
_cell.angle_beta   90.00
_cell.angle_gamma   90.00
#
_symmetry.space_group_name_H-M   'P 1'
#
loop_
_entity.id
_entity.type
_entity.pdbx_description
1 polymer ?
#
loop_
_entity_poly.entity_id
_entity_poly.type
_entity_poly.pdbx_seq_one_letter_code
_entity_poly.pdbx_strand_id
1 'polypeptide(L)'
;MVAEDEKASVNACSLPLVVTDRRRFPILILAGFPMSEDRINCSVPFCRRTIAKKALPQEHNEWICMKHWPLVPAALRRRKRQAEKIAKRKNTEAAWRLASMVWQHCKRVAIERAGGLL
;
A
#
# COMPACT_ATOMS: atom_id res chain seq x y z
N MET A 1 46.47 20.35 -30.52
CA MET A 1 46.51 19.72 -29.18
C MET A 1 45.08 19.42 -28.73
N VAL A 2 44.54 18.27 -29.14
CA VAL A 2 43.44 17.61 -28.45
C VAL A 2 43.73 16.12 -28.59
N ALA A 3 44.35 15.55 -27.56
CA ALA A 3 44.55 14.11 -27.39
C ALA A 3 43.40 13.64 -26.49
N GLU A 4 42.52 12.76 -26.95
CA GLU A 4 42.60 11.30 -27.01
C GLU A 4 41.64 10.70 -25.98
N ASP A 5 40.80 9.80 -26.50
CA ASP A 5 40.09 8.70 -25.86
C ASP A 5 40.61 8.26 -24.48
N GLU A 6 39.68 8.05 -23.54
CA GLU A 6 39.83 6.94 -22.61
C GLU A 6 38.48 6.25 -22.31
N LYS A 7 38.50 4.93 -22.50
CA LYS A 7 37.37 4.00 -22.42
C LYS A 7 37.10 3.58 -20.97
N ALA A 8 35.82 3.24 -20.76
CA ALA A 8 35.31 2.12 -19.96
C ALA A 8 35.71 1.98 -18.48
N SER A 9 34.70 1.97 -17.61
CA SER A 9 34.70 1.03 -16.49
C SER A 9 33.30 0.54 -16.15
N VAL A 10 33.24 -0.76 -15.94
CA VAL A 10 32.10 -1.63 -15.71
C VAL A 10 31.78 -1.75 -14.21
N ASN A 11 30.51 -2.03 -13.93
CA ASN A 11 29.99 -2.78 -12.78
C ASN A 11 30.40 -2.38 -11.35
N ALA A 12 29.40 -1.93 -10.58
CA ALA A 12 29.16 -2.47 -9.25
C ALA A 12 27.69 -2.30 -8.83
N CYS A 13 27.03 -3.44 -8.62
CA CYS A 13 25.89 -3.57 -7.73
C CYS A 13 26.08 -2.78 -6.43
N SER A 14 25.05 -2.04 -6.01
CA SER A 14 24.63 -1.97 -4.60
C SER A 14 23.37 -1.11 -4.50
N LEU A 15 22.21 -1.75 -4.60
CA LEU A 15 21.00 -1.26 -3.94
C LEU A 15 21.25 -1.34 -2.43
N PRO A 16 21.19 -0.24 -1.66
CA PRO A 16 20.75 -0.39 -0.29
C PRO A 16 19.24 -0.61 -0.32
N LEU A 17 18.87 -1.87 -0.12
CA LEU A 17 17.61 -2.26 0.50
C LEU A 17 17.43 -1.39 1.74
N VAL A 18 16.56 -0.38 1.67
CA VAL A 18 16.08 0.31 2.87
C VAL A 18 15.17 -0.68 3.61
N VAL A 19 15.81 -1.54 4.41
CA VAL A 19 15.21 -2.21 5.55
C VAL A 19 14.92 -1.11 6.56
N THR A 20 13.69 -0.58 6.57
CA THR A 20 13.24 0.23 7.70
C THR A 20 13.03 -0.70 8.88
N ASP A 21 14.09 -0.78 9.68
CA ASP A 21 14.13 -1.44 10.97
C ASP A 21 13.00 -0.91 11.86
N ARG A 22 12.16 -1.85 12.28
CA ARG A 22 11.23 -1.68 13.39
C ARG A 22 12.04 -1.87 14.67
N ARG A 23 12.47 -0.77 15.31
CA ARG A 23 12.60 -0.60 16.77
C ARG A 23 13.64 0.48 17.14
N ARG A 24 13.25 1.75 17.13
CA ARG A 24 13.67 2.76 18.14
C ARG A 24 12.99 4.10 17.89
N PHE A 25 12.05 4.48 18.74
CA PHE A 25 11.65 5.87 18.87
C PHE A 25 11.78 6.29 20.33
N PRO A 26 12.43 7.43 20.62
CA PRO A 26 12.53 7.97 21.96
C PRO A 26 11.16 8.47 22.41
N ILE A 27 10.87 8.24 23.69
CA ILE A 27 9.67 8.72 24.38
C ILE A 27 9.88 10.20 24.67
N LEU A 28 9.22 11.07 23.90
CA LEU A 28 8.92 12.44 24.32
C LEU A 28 7.40 12.57 24.39
N ILE A 29 6.92 12.60 25.63
CA ILE A 29 5.56 12.94 26.02
C ILE A 29 5.47 14.47 25.96
N LEU A 30 4.60 15.07 25.14
CA LEU A 30 3.85 16.29 25.45
C LEU A 30 2.69 16.50 24.45
N ALA A 31 1.54 16.88 25.01
CA ALA A 31 0.36 17.51 24.41
C ALA A 31 -0.60 16.68 23.53
N GLY A 32 -1.79 16.42 24.12
CA GLY A 32 -3.04 16.08 23.42
C GLY A 32 -3.17 14.62 23.03
N PHE A 33 -3.91 13.83 23.82
CA PHE A 33 -4.45 12.55 23.35
C PHE A 33 -5.70 12.83 22.50
N PRO A 34 -5.65 12.78 21.15
CA PRO A 34 -6.88 12.76 20.37
C PRO A 34 -7.63 11.47 20.69
N MET A 35 -8.83 11.65 21.25
CA MET A 35 -9.78 10.58 21.49
C MET A 35 -10.17 9.93 20.15
N SER A 36 -9.71 8.69 19.96
CA SER A 36 -10.55 7.56 19.55
C SER A 36 -11.18 7.48 18.16
N GLU A 37 -10.73 8.24 17.15
CA GLU A 37 -11.19 8.03 15.74
C GLU A 37 -10.08 7.66 14.75
N ASP A 38 -8.89 7.40 15.26
CA ASP A 38 -7.73 7.00 14.46
C ASP A 38 -7.74 5.51 14.11
N ARG A 39 -8.86 4.78 14.23
CA ARG A 39 -8.89 3.36 13.89
C ARG A 39 -9.88 3.08 12.76
N ILE A 40 -9.36 2.46 11.71
CA ILE A 40 -10.14 2.03 10.54
C ILE A 40 -10.42 0.55 10.69
N ASN A 41 -11.70 0.17 10.60
CA ASN A 41 -12.12 -1.22 10.64
C ASN A 41 -11.84 -1.90 9.31
N CYS A 42 -11.58 -3.21 9.34
CA CYS A 42 -11.51 -3.99 8.11
C CYS A 42 -12.85 -3.91 7.36
N SER A 43 -12.80 -3.67 6.05
CA SER A 43 -13.98 -3.57 5.18
C SER A 43 -14.80 -4.86 5.01
N VAL A 44 -14.39 -5.96 5.63
CA VAL A 44 -15.03 -7.27 5.51
C VAL A 44 -16.03 -7.44 6.65
N PRO A 45 -17.30 -7.81 6.38
CA PRO A 45 -18.30 -7.95 7.43
C PRO A 45 -17.86 -8.97 8.48
N PHE A 46 -18.26 -8.74 9.73
CA PHE A 46 -17.91 -9.56 10.90
C PHE A 46 -16.41 -9.59 11.27
N CYS A 47 -15.53 -8.92 10.50
CA CYS A 47 -14.13 -8.76 10.88
C CYS A 47 -13.98 -7.66 11.94
N ARG A 48 -13.45 -8.02 13.12
CA ARG A 48 -13.16 -7.05 14.20
C ARG A 48 -11.75 -6.46 14.16
N ARG A 49 -10.94 -6.78 13.14
CA ARG A 49 -9.59 -6.24 13.04
C ARG A 49 -9.66 -4.76 12.69
N THR A 50 -8.80 -3.98 13.33
CA THR A 50 -8.66 -2.53 13.11
C THR A 50 -7.20 -2.18 12.85
N ILE A 51 -6.97 -1.07 12.15
CA ILE A 51 -5.65 -0.49 11.92
C ILE A 51 -5.66 0.98 12.29
N ALA A 52 -4.54 1.48 12.79
CA ALA A 52 -4.42 2.92 13.05
C ALA A 52 -4.37 3.70 11.72
N LYS A 53 -5.12 4.79 11.58
CA LYS A 53 -5.18 5.66 10.41
C LYS A 53 -3.80 6.21 10.05
N LYS A 54 -2.98 6.52 11.06
CA LYS A 54 -1.57 6.93 10.89
C LYS A 54 -0.67 5.88 10.21
N ALA A 55 -1.06 4.61 10.24
CA ALA A 55 -0.31 3.53 9.57
C ALA A 55 -0.74 3.34 8.11
N LEU A 56 -1.82 3.97 7.68
CA LEU A 56 -2.25 4.03 6.29
C LEU A 56 -1.77 5.33 5.65
N PRO A 57 -1.51 5.33 4.33
CA PRO A 57 -1.34 6.57 3.58
C PRO A 57 -2.55 7.48 3.80
N GLN A 58 -2.33 8.79 3.96
CA GLN A 58 -3.39 9.76 4.28
C GLN A 58 -4.58 9.75 3.29
N GLU A 59 -4.35 9.29 2.06
CA GLU A 59 -5.34 9.20 0.99
C GLU A 59 -6.28 7.97 1.09
N HIS A 60 -6.03 7.04 2.02
CA HIS A 60 -6.80 5.80 2.11
C HIS A 60 -7.66 5.75 3.37
N ASN A 61 -8.98 5.84 3.18
CA ASN A 61 -9.99 5.72 4.25
C ASN A 61 -10.54 4.30 4.43
N GLU A 62 -10.08 3.33 3.63
CA GLU A 62 -10.55 1.95 3.66
C GLU A 62 -9.39 0.98 3.79
N TRP A 63 -9.62 -0.17 4.45
CA TRP A 63 -8.59 -1.17 4.69
C TRP A 63 -9.13 -2.59 4.69
N ILE A 64 -8.35 -3.53 4.14
CA ILE A 64 -8.60 -4.96 4.23
C ILE A 64 -7.47 -5.58 5.05
N CYS A 65 -7.83 -6.29 6.12
CA CYS A 65 -6.85 -6.87 7.02
C CYS A 65 -6.01 -7.97 6.37
N MET A 66 -4.85 -8.26 6.97
CA MET A 66 -3.91 -9.28 6.47
C MET A 66 -4.48 -10.71 6.41
N LYS A 67 -5.57 -11.03 7.14
CA LYS A 67 -6.24 -12.34 7.05
C LYS A 67 -7.14 -12.44 5.81
N HIS A 68 -7.77 -11.33 5.41
CA HIS A 68 -8.70 -11.31 4.27
C HIS A 68 -8.02 -10.93 2.96
N TRP A 69 -6.90 -10.19 3.01
CA TRP A 69 -6.16 -9.83 1.80
C TRP A 69 -5.69 -11.04 0.96
N PRO A 70 -5.23 -12.16 1.55
CA PRO A 70 -4.90 -13.38 0.81
C PRO A 70 -6.09 -14.04 0.10
N LEU A 71 -7.33 -13.81 0.57
CA LEU A 71 -8.53 -14.34 -0.08
C LEU A 71 -8.73 -13.70 -1.46
N VAL A 72 -8.21 -12.48 -1.67
CA VAL A 72 -8.22 -11.84 -2.99
C VAL A 72 -7.22 -12.55 -3.91
N PRO A 73 -7.64 -13.05 -5.08
CA PRO A 73 -6.77 -13.80 -5.98
C PRO A 73 -5.56 -12.96 -6.41
N ALA A 74 -4.42 -13.63 -6.56
CA ALA A 74 -3.14 -12.98 -6.86
C ALA A 74 -3.20 -12.14 -8.15
N ALA A 75 -3.98 -12.57 -9.15
CA ALA A 75 -4.19 -11.82 -10.39
C ALA A 75 -4.83 -10.45 -10.14
N LEU A 76 -5.86 -10.36 -9.28
CA LEU A 76 -6.49 -9.08 -8.93
C LEU A 76 -5.56 -8.19 -8.11
N ARG A 77 -4.82 -8.77 -7.16
CA ARG A 77 -3.81 -8.01 -6.40
C ARG A 77 -2.73 -7.44 -7.32
N ARG A 78 -2.30 -8.18 -8.35
CA ARG A 78 -1.37 -7.71 -9.39
C ARG A 78 -1.97 -6.57 -10.22
N ARG A 79 -3.22 -6.71 -10.66
CA ARG A 79 -3.95 -5.65 -11.41
C ARG A 79 -4.08 -4.37 -10.58
N LYS A 80 -4.43 -4.48 -9.29
CA LYS A 80 -4.50 -3.35 -8.35
C LYS A 80 -3.16 -2.62 -8.27
N ARG A 81 -2.07 -3.36 -8.07
CA ARG A 81 -0.72 -2.77 -8.03
C ARG A 81 -0.33 -2.09 -9.34
N GLN A 82 -0.74 -2.63 -10.48
CA GLN A 82 -0.48 -2.01 -11.80
C GLN A 82 -1.30 -0.73 -11.97
N ALA A 83 -2.59 -0.76 -11.64
CA ALA A 83 -3.46 0.41 -11.73
C ALA A 83 -2.94 1.57 -10.87
N GLU A 84 -2.52 1.30 -9.63
CA GLU A 84 -1.91 2.33 -8.77
C GLU A 84 -0.59 2.87 -9.30
N LYS A 85 0.25 2.02 -9.89
CA LYS A 85 1.50 2.48 -10.54
C LYS A 85 1.19 3.43 -11.70
N ILE A 86 0.17 3.13 -12.50
CA ILE A 86 -0.25 3.97 -13.62
C ILE A 86 -0.85 5.28 -13.09
N ALA A 87 -1.72 5.21 -12.07
CA ALA A 87 -2.34 6.38 -11.44
C ALA A 87 -1.29 7.34 -10.88
N LYS A 88 -0.30 6.82 -10.14
CA LYS A 88 0.81 7.62 -9.60
C LYS A 88 1.69 8.23 -10.69
N ARG A 89 1.93 7.51 -11.79
CA ARG A 89 2.76 8.01 -12.91
C ARG A 89 2.06 9.09 -13.73
N LYS A 90 0.79 8.88 -14.06
CA LYS A 90 0.03 9.81 -14.91
C LYS A 90 -0.57 10.96 -14.11
N ASN A 91 -0.84 10.74 -12.83
CA ASN A 91 -1.51 11.67 -11.91
C ASN A 91 -2.81 12.27 -12.48
N THR A 92 -3.54 11.51 -13.30
CA THR A 92 -4.81 11.93 -13.86
C THR A 92 -5.97 11.36 -13.06
N GLU A 93 -7.06 12.11 -12.98
CA GLU A 93 -8.28 11.66 -12.28
C GLU A 93 -8.81 10.36 -12.87
N ALA A 94 -8.81 10.21 -14.20
CA ALA A 94 -9.23 8.99 -14.88
C ALA A 94 -8.42 7.75 -14.43
N ALA A 95 -7.12 7.89 -14.23
CA ALA A 95 -6.28 6.78 -13.78
C ALA A 95 -6.55 6.42 -12.31
N TRP A 96 -6.79 7.40 -11.46
CA TRP A 96 -7.23 7.17 -10.08
C TRP A 96 -8.62 6.53 -10.01
N ARG A 97 -9.56 6.92 -10.87
CA ARG A 97 -10.88 6.26 -10.99
C ARG A 97 -10.76 4.79 -11.36
N LEU A 98 -9.89 4.44 -12.32
CA LEU A 98 -9.60 3.04 -12.66
C LEU A 98 -9.03 2.27 -11.47
N ALA A 99 -8.07 2.84 -10.75
CA ALA A 99 -7.50 2.21 -9.55
C ALA A 99 -8.57 1.98 -8.47
N SER A 100 -9.45 2.95 -8.25
CA SER A 100 -10.58 2.85 -7.33
C SER A 100 -11.57 1.75 -7.73
N MET A 101 -11.90 1.59 -9.03
CA MET A 101 -12.76 0.49 -9.49
C MET A 101 -12.13 -0.88 -9.24
N VAL A 102 -10.82 -1.03 -9.50
CA VAL A 102 -10.10 -2.27 -9.22
C VAL A 102 -10.06 -2.55 -7.71
N TRP A 103 -9.96 -1.52 -6.87
CA TRP A 103 -10.06 -1.66 -5.43
C TRP A 103 -11.44 -2.14 -4.98
N GLN A 104 -12.53 -1.55 -5.50
CA GLN A 104 -13.89 -2.01 -5.20
C GLN A 104 -14.11 -3.47 -5.60
N HIS A 105 -13.51 -3.90 -6.71
CA HIS A 105 -13.55 -5.30 -7.11
C HIS A 105 -12.78 -6.21 -6.14
N CYS A 106 -11.58 -5.80 -5.69
CA CYS A 106 -10.85 -6.54 -4.65
C CYS A 106 -11.67 -6.65 -3.35
N LYS A 107 -12.32 -5.56 -2.93
CA LYS A 107 -13.17 -5.50 -1.73
C LYS A 107 -14.35 -6.46 -1.84
N ARG A 108 -15.06 -6.45 -2.97
CA ARG A 108 -16.17 -7.39 -3.23
C ARG A 108 -15.72 -8.84 -3.10
N VAL A 109 -14.66 -9.23 -3.80
CA VAL A 109 -14.14 -10.61 -3.77
C VAL A 109 -13.68 -11.01 -2.35
N ALA A 110 -13.08 -10.08 -1.60
CA ALA A 110 -12.70 -10.35 -0.21
C ALA A 110 -13.92 -10.61 0.68
N ILE A 111 -15.01 -9.87 0.48
CA ILE A 111 -16.27 -10.04 1.23
C ILE A 111 -16.93 -11.37 0.87
N GLU A 112 -17.09 -11.66 -0.42
CA GLU A 112 -17.74 -12.88 -0.91
C GLU A 112 -17.01 -14.13 -0.41
N ARG A 113 -15.67 -14.16 -0.52
CA ARG A 113 -14.86 -15.30 -0.06
C ARG A 113 -14.79 -15.41 1.46
N ALA A 114 -14.78 -14.30 2.19
CA ALA A 114 -14.82 -14.35 3.65
C ALA A 114 -16.18 -14.84 4.18
N GLY A 115 -17.27 -14.56 3.44
CA GLY A 115 -18.60 -15.08 3.72
C GLY A 115 -18.86 -16.50 3.22
N GLY A 116 -17.92 -17.11 2.48
CA GLY A 116 -18.07 -18.46 1.93
C GLY A 116 -19.05 -18.56 0.75
N LEU A 117 -19.28 -17.46 0.03
CA LEU A 117 -20.24 -17.40 -1.10
C LEU A 117 -19.62 -17.78 -2.45
N LEU A 118 -18.28 -17.88 -2.54
CA LEU A 118 -17.51 -18.17 -3.76
C LEU A 118 -16.27 -19.03 -3.47
#